data_AF-A0A7V6SJP0-F1
#
_entry.id   AF-A0A7V6SJP0-F1
#
_cell.length_a   1.000
_cell.length_b   1.000
_cell.length_c   1.000
_cell.angle_alpha   90.00
_cell.angle_beta   90.00
_cell.angle_gamma   90.00
#
_symmetry.space_group_name_H-M   'P 1'
#
loop_
_entity.id
_entity.type
_entity.pdbx_description
1 polymer ?
#
loop_
_entity_poly.entity_id
_entity_poly.type
_entity_poly.pdbx_seq_one_letter_code
_entity_poly.pdbx_strand_id
1 'polypeptide(L)'
;MSRSRPVAALAALAGLALGALAACGGSPAAAAQELRGTASFAPQPLDAEAARAVIVASERMGREMLVSADPGENAVVSPASLTLAFAMLAPGASGPGVSELTELLGTDPATAAVVAGGLLDHFSTWDGDVADFDPTTLPDEPFLHIANRAVVREGFEAEADYLDALAENFNAGLALADFADAAGAKELLDEWVDHHTAGLIPESAIEPTPDLVLVLQNAVLFGAQWESQFEQHLTYERDFTPVDGAAFRVPMMSNPHAAARY
;
A
#
# COMPACT_ATOMS: atom_id res chain seq x y z
N MET A 1 -2.59 77.81 4.51
CA MET A 1 -2.33 76.92 5.67
C MET A 1 -3.03 75.60 5.35
N SER A 2 -2.28 74.61 4.82
CA SER A 2 -1.83 73.41 5.58
C SER A 2 -3.03 72.60 6.07
N ARG A 3 -3.39 71.42 5.53
CA ARG A 3 -2.56 70.21 5.39
C ARG A 3 -3.20 69.21 4.42
N SER A 4 -2.34 68.56 3.64
CA SER A 4 -2.52 67.28 2.97
C SER A 4 -2.82 66.15 3.95
N ARG A 5 -3.62 65.16 3.54
CA ARG A 5 -3.58 63.79 4.09
C ARG A 5 -3.67 62.75 2.97
N PRO A 6 -2.95 61.62 3.09
CA PRO A 6 -2.66 60.72 1.98
C PRO A 6 -3.60 59.49 1.94
N VAL A 7 -3.63 58.88 0.76
CA VAL A 7 -4.17 57.54 0.47
C VAL A 7 -3.33 56.51 1.22
N ALA A 8 -3.98 55.61 1.97
CA ALA A 8 -3.34 54.44 2.56
C ALA A 8 -4.01 53.18 1.99
N ALA A 9 -3.18 52.33 1.39
CA ALA A 9 -3.51 51.09 0.71
C ALA A 9 -3.99 50.00 1.69
N LEU A 10 -5.01 49.23 1.29
CA LEU A 10 -5.33 47.95 1.92
C LEU A 10 -4.25 46.94 1.53
N ALA A 11 -3.45 46.51 2.50
CA ALA A 11 -2.67 45.28 2.41
C ALA A 11 -3.54 44.14 2.96
N ALA A 12 -3.86 43.16 2.12
CA ALA A 12 -4.47 41.90 2.52
C ALA A 12 -3.38 41.01 3.15
N LEU A 13 -3.53 40.69 4.43
CA LEU A 13 -2.74 39.65 5.10
C LEU A 13 -3.49 38.32 4.94
N ALA A 14 -3.02 37.48 4.02
CA ALA A 14 -3.36 36.07 4.00
C ALA A 14 -2.69 35.40 5.22
N GLY A 15 -3.50 35.00 6.21
CA GLY A 15 -3.01 34.26 7.36
C GLY A 15 -2.72 32.81 6.99
N LEU A 16 -1.45 32.40 7.09
CA LEU A 16 -1.05 31.01 7.21
C LEU A 16 -1.61 30.46 8.53
N ALA A 17 -2.64 29.62 8.44
CA ALA A 17 -3.12 28.85 9.58
C ALA A 17 -2.21 27.62 9.76
N LEU A 18 -1.22 27.72 10.66
CA LEU A 18 -0.57 26.54 11.22
C LEU A 18 -1.56 25.89 12.20
N GLY A 19 -2.19 24.79 11.77
CA GLY A 19 -2.90 23.90 12.66
C GLY A 19 -1.91 23.09 13.50
N ALA A 20 -1.74 23.45 14.77
CA ALA A 20 -1.08 22.60 15.75
C ALA A 20 -2.08 21.54 16.23
N LEU A 21 -1.92 20.29 15.81
CA LEU A 21 -2.58 19.15 16.44
C LEU A 21 -1.69 18.59 17.54
N ALA A 22 -2.31 18.37 18.69
CA ALA A 22 -1.69 17.92 19.92
C ALA A 22 -1.09 16.52 19.76
N ALA A 23 0.20 16.42 20.06
CA ALA A 23 0.93 15.17 20.17
C ALA A 23 0.63 14.49 21.51
N CYS A 24 0.16 13.25 21.44
CA CYS A 24 0.27 12.26 22.51
C CYS A 24 0.74 10.94 21.89
N GLY A 25 2.00 10.58 22.17
CA GLY A 25 2.50 9.20 22.16
C GLY A 25 2.96 8.63 20.81
N GLY A 26 4.28 8.57 20.62
CA GLY A 26 4.95 7.95 19.47
C GLY A 26 5.84 8.96 18.76
N SER A 27 7.17 8.75 18.77
CA SER A 27 8.07 9.57 17.97
C SER A 27 7.68 9.38 16.49
N PRO A 28 7.29 10.42 15.75
CA PRO A 28 7.03 10.24 14.34
C PRO A 28 8.38 10.05 13.64
N ALA A 29 8.49 9.02 12.81
CA ALA A 29 9.38 9.07 11.65
C ALA A 29 9.22 10.45 11.00
N ALA A 30 10.30 11.06 10.50
CA ALA A 30 10.20 12.38 9.88
C ALA A 30 9.19 12.30 8.72
N ALA A 31 7.95 12.73 8.96
CA ALA A 31 6.88 12.56 8.00
C ALA A 31 7.28 13.28 6.72
N ALA A 32 7.44 12.53 5.63
CA ALA A 32 7.78 13.11 4.35
C ALA A 32 6.76 14.20 4.00
N GLN A 33 7.23 15.25 3.34
CA GLN A 33 6.34 16.26 2.84
C GLN A 33 5.37 15.62 1.84
N GLU A 34 4.06 15.89 2.00
CA GLU A 34 3.01 15.27 1.19
C GLU A 34 2.24 16.34 0.42
N LEU A 35 1.98 16.09 -0.87
CA LEU A 35 0.95 16.76 -1.65
C LEU A 35 -0.37 16.04 -1.42
N ARG A 36 -1.35 16.71 -0.85
CA ARG A 36 -2.65 16.11 -0.50
C ARG A 36 -3.80 16.97 -1.00
N GLY A 37 -4.87 16.30 -1.43
CA GLY A 37 -6.11 16.93 -1.81
C GLY A 37 -6.80 17.62 -0.63
N THR A 38 -7.84 18.39 -0.95
CA THR A 38 -8.74 19.02 0.04
C THR A 38 -9.97 18.18 0.33
N ALA A 39 -10.27 17.20 -0.51
CA ALA A 39 -11.35 16.27 -0.30
C ALA A 39 -11.13 15.40 0.95
N SER A 40 -12.22 14.92 1.54
CA SER A 40 -12.20 14.03 2.70
C SER A 40 -12.33 12.58 2.25
N PHE A 41 -11.71 11.66 2.99
CA PHE A 41 -11.90 10.23 2.76
C PHE A 41 -13.39 9.86 2.83
N ALA A 42 -13.88 9.25 1.75
CA ALA A 42 -15.28 8.93 1.54
C ALA A 42 -15.41 7.67 0.67
N PRO A 43 -15.02 6.49 1.18
CA PRO A 43 -15.09 5.25 0.43
C PRO A 43 -16.55 4.97 0.06
N GLN A 44 -16.77 4.59 -1.21
CA GLN A 44 -18.11 4.27 -1.67
C GLN A 44 -18.45 2.80 -1.39
N PRO A 45 -19.75 2.47 -1.22
CA PRO A 45 -20.17 1.08 -1.13
C PRO A 45 -19.71 0.29 -2.35
N LEU A 46 -19.23 -0.93 -2.11
CA LEU A 46 -18.78 -1.83 -3.16
C LEU A 46 -19.92 -2.20 -4.11
N ASP A 47 -19.80 -1.82 -5.37
CA ASP A 47 -20.63 -2.35 -6.44
C ASP A 47 -20.19 -3.78 -6.79
N ALA A 48 -21.12 -4.73 -6.73
CA ALA A 48 -20.81 -6.14 -6.86
C ALA A 48 -20.37 -6.55 -8.28
N GLU A 49 -20.83 -5.85 -9.31
CA GLU A 49 -20.45 -6.15 -10.69
C GLU A 49 -19.05 -5.61 -10.99
N ALA A 50 -18.78 -4.35 -10.66
CA ALA A 50 -17.48 -3.73 -10.78
C ALA A 50 -16.41 -4.46 -9.94
N ALA A 51 -16.74 -4.83 -8.69
CA ALA A 51 -15.85 -5.61 -7.84
C ALA A 51 -15.50 -6.96 -8.46
N ARG A 52 -16.46 -7.66 -9.08
CA ARG A 52 -16.18 -8.94 -9.77
C ARG A 52 -15.20 -8.77 -10.92
N ALA A 53 -15.35 -7.71 -11.72
CA ALA A 53 -14.42 -7.44 -12.83
C ALA A 53 -12.99 -7.22 -12.32
N VAL A 54 -12.85 -6.41 -11.25
CA VAL A 54 -11.56 -6.16 -10.60
C VAL A 54 -10.96 -7.43 -9.99
N ILE A 55 -11.75 -8.26 -9.32
CA ILE A 55 -11.30 -9.54 -8.75
C ILE A 55 -10.79 -10.48 -9.84
N VAL A 56 -11.52 -10.65 -10.94
CA VAL A 56 -11.10 -11.51 -12.06
C VAL A 56 -9.77 -11.01 -12.67
N ALA A 57 -9.62 -9.70 -12.82
CA ALA A 57 -8.37 -9.11 -13.31
C ALA A 57 -7.21 -9.29 -12.32
N SER A 58 -7.47 -9.13 -11.02
CA SER A 58 -6.50 -9.38 -9.95
C SER A 58 -6.02 -10.84 -9.93
N GLU A 59 -6.94 -11.81 -10.00
CA GLU A 59 -6.61 -13.24 -10.09
C GLU A 59 -5.79 -13.57 -11.35
N ARG A 60 -6.13 -12.94 -12.49
CA ARG A 60 -5.38 -13.09 -13.74
C ARG A 60 -3.96 -12.59 -13.58
N MET A 61 -3.78 -11.37 -13.06
CA MET A 61 -2.47 -10.78 -12.78
C MET A 61 -1.64 -11.67 -11.86
N GLY A 62 -2.22 -12.14 -10.75
CA GLY A 62 -1.54 -13.05 -9.82
C GLY A 62 -1.05 -14.34 -10.49
N ARG A 63 -1.91 -14.97 -11.30
CA ARG A 63 -1.54 -16.18 -12.03
C ARG A 63 -0.44 -15.92 -13.05
N GLU A 64 -0.50 -14.82 -13.79
CA GLU A 64 0.53 -14.44 -14.78
C GLU A 64 1.88 -14.19 -14.11
N MET A 65 1.89 -13.52 -12.95
CA MET A 65 3.11 -13.31 -12.16
C MET A 65 3.71 -14.63 -11.66
N LEU A 66 2.90 -15.55 -11.13
CA LEU A 66 3.37 -16.86 -10.66
C LEU A 66 3.91 -17.73 -11.81
N VAL A 67 3.28 -17.70 -12.99
CA VAL A 67 3.77 -18.43 -14.17
C VAL A 67 5.09 -17.86 -14.69
N SER A 68 5.33 -16.57 -14.47
CA SER A 68 6.54 -15.87 -14.92
C SER A 68 7.70 -15.96 -13.93
N ALA A 69 7.45 -16.49 -12.72
CA ALA A 69 8.49 -16.69 -11.71
C ALA A 69 9.48 -17.79 -12.12
N ASP A 70 10.70 -17.75 -11.57
CA ASP A 70 11.70 -18.79 -11.82
C ASP A 70 11.21 -20.12 -11.24
N PRO A 71 11.11 -21.19 -12.04
CA PRO A 71 10.63 -22.50 -11.58
C PRO A 71 11.50 -23.15 -10.49
N GLY A 72 12.72 -22.65 -10.25
CA GLY A 72 13.60 -23.12 -9.19
C GLY A 72 13.47 -22.37 -7.86
N GLU A 73 12.68 -21.31 -7.79
CA GLU A 73 12.57 -20.44 -6.62
C GLU A 73 11.18 -20.45 -6.00
N ASN A 74 11.10 -20.07 -4.72
CA ASN A 74 9.81 -19.85 -4.07
C ASN A 74 9.22 -18.53 -4.57
N ALA A 75 7.98 -18.56 -5.02
CA ALA A 75 7.24 -17.38 -5.45
C ALA A 75 6.01 -17.15 -4.55
N VAL A 76 5.83 -15.90 -4.13
CA VAL A 76 4.63 -15.43 -3.44
C VAL A 76 4.20 -14.11 -4.06
N VAL A 77 2.89 -13.95 -4.27
CA VAL A 77 2.31 -12.72 -4.80
C VAL A 77 1.03 -12.42 -4.01
N SER A 78 0.79 -11.15 -3.72
CA SER A 78 -0.50 -10.66 -3.26
C SER A 78 -1.16 -9.86 -4.40
N PRO A 79 -1.99 -10.50 -5.25
CA PRO A 79 -2.55 -9.82 -6.40
C PRO A 79 -3.51 -8.71 -5.97
N ALA A 80 -4.27 -8.92 -4.89
CA ALA A 80 -5.15 -7.91 -4.33
C ALA A 80 -4.37 -6.66 -3.91
N SER A 81 -3.27 -6.83 -3.18
CA SER A 81 -2.42 -5.71 -2.73
C SER A 81 -1.85 -4.91 -3.91
N LEU A 82 -1.37 -5.60 -4.95
CA LEU A 82 -0.90 -4.95 -6.18
C LEU A 82 -2.03 -4.22 -6.93
N THR A 83 -3.21 -4.83 -7.02
CA THR A 83 -4.38 -4.18 -7.62
C THR A 83 -4.71 -2.87 -6.92
N LEU A 84 -4.69 -2.85 -5.58
CA LEU A 84 -4.92 -1.63 -4.79
C LEU A 84 -3.85 -0.57 -5.05
N ALA A 85 -2.58 -0.96 -5.13
CA ALA A 85 -1.48 -0.06 -5.44
C ALA A 85 -1.63 0.57 -6.85
N PHE A 86 -1.90 -0.23 -7.88
CA PHE A 86 -2.11 0.27 -9.24
C PHE A 86 -3.37 1.11 -9.38
N ALA A 87 -4.43 0.80 -8.61
CA ALA A 87 -5.65 1.60 -8.60
C ALA A 87 -5.41 3.03 -8.08
N MET A 88 -4.39 3.28 -7.26
CA MET A 88 -4.00 4.64 -6.86
C MET A 88 -3.42 5.48 -8.02
N LEU A 89 -2.84 4.82 -9.03
CA LEU A 89 -2.34 5.52 -10.23
C LEU A 89 -3.47 5.82 -11.22
N ALA A 90 -4.57 5.08 -11.14
CA ALA A 90 -5.66 5.09 -12.11
C ALA A 90 -6.29 6.49 -12.33
N PRO A 91 -6.60 7.29 -11.29
CA PRO A 91 -7.21 8.61 -11.50
C PRO A 91 -6.27 9.63 -12.19
N GLY A 92 -4.96 9.42 -12.14
CA GLY A 92 -3.96 10.27 -12.80
C GLY A 92 -3.60 9.81 -14.22
N ALA A 93 -4.15 8.68 -14.67
CA ALA A 93 -3.82 8.10 -15.96
C ALA A 93 -4.38 8.94 -17.12
N SER A 94 -3.57 9.11 -18.16
CA SER A 94 -3.98 9.79 -19.39
C SER A 94 -3.37 9.11 -20.62
N GLY A 95 -3.94 9.39 -21.80
CA GLY A 95 -3.45 8.83 -23.06
C GLY A 95 -3.45 7.29 -23.06
N PRO A 96 -2.38 6.63 -23.55
CA PRO A 96 -2.29 5.17 -23.59
C PRO A 96 -2.41 4.47 -22.23
N GLY A 97 -1.97 5.13 -21.14
CA GLY A 97 -2.00 4.55 -19.80
C GLY A 97 -3.42 4.25 -19.30
N VAL A 98 -4.43 4.96 -19.82
CA VAL A 98 -5.85 4.68 -19.51
C VAL A 98 -6.22 3.27 -19.98
N SER A 99 -5.90 2.91 -21.22
CA SER A 99 -6.22 1.58 -21.77
C SER A 99 -5.42 0.47 -21.08
N GLU A 100 -4.15 0.71 -20.79
CA GLU A 100 -3.28 -0.27 -20.11
C GLU A 100 -3.78 -0.55 -18.68
N LEU A 101 -4.11 0.49 -17.92
CA LEU A 101 -4.68 0.34 -16.58
C LEU A 101 -6.09 -0.24 -16.61
N THR A 102 -6.88 0.06 -17.63
CA THR A 102 -8.20 -0.56 -17.80
C THR A 102 -8.08 -2.08 -17.98
N GLU A 103 -7.13 -2.53 -18.80
CA GLU A 103 -6.88 -3.96 -19.01
C GLU A 103 -6.31 -4.64 -17.75
N LEU A 104 -5.39 -3.96 -17.06
CA LEU A 104 -4.78 -4.47 -15.83
C LEU A 104 -5.79 -4.60 -14.69
N LEU A 105 -6.66 -3.60 -14.51
CA LEU A 105 -7.61 -3.50 -13.40
C LEU A 105 -8.98 -4.11 -13.74
N GLY A 106 -9.24 -4.43 -15.01
CA GLY A 106 -10.47 -5.08 -15.48
C GLY A 106 -11.68 -4.16 -15.63
N THR A 107 -11.53 -2.86 -15.35
CA THR A 107 -12.57 -1.84 -15.48
C THR A 107 -11.93 -0.47 -15.71
N ASP A 108 -12.72 0.55 -16.05
CA ASP A 108 -12.19 1.89 -16.29
C ASP A 108 -11.50 2.47 -15.03
N PRO A 109 -10.52 3.37 -15.19
CA PRO A 109 -9.68 3.85 -14.08
C PRO A 109 -10.45 4.49 -12.91
N ALA A 110 -11.53 5.21 -13.20
CA ALA A 110 -12.32 5.88 -12.16
C ALA A 110 -13.10 4.85 -11.34
N THR A 111 -13.75 3.89 -12.01
CA THR A 111 -14.42 2.78 -11.33
C THR A 111 -13.43 1.92 -10.54
N ALA A 112 -12.25 1.65 -11.08
CA ALA A 112 -11.23 0.86 -10.39
C ALA A 112 -10.76 1.52 -9.08
N ALA A 113 -10.56 2.85 -9.08
CA ALA A 113 -10.20 3.59 -7.88
C ALA A 113 -11.29 3.53 -6.81
N VAL A 114 -12.56 3.67 -7.20
CA VAL A 114 -13.70 3.56 -6.27
C VAL A 114 -13.81 2.15 -5.67
N VAL A 115 -13.68 1.10 -6.50
CA VAL A 115 -13.69 -0.29 -6.03
C VAL A 115 -12.52 -0.54 -5.06
N ALA A 116 -11.31 -0.09 -5.41
CA ALA A 116 -10.14 -0.24 -4.56
C ALA A 116 -10.31 0.46 -3.20
N GLY A 117 -10.89 1.67 -3.19
CA GLY A 117 -11.20 2.37 -1.95
C GLY A 117 -12.21 1.64 -1.08
N GLY A 118 -13.28 1.10 -1.67
CA GLY A 118 -14.25 0.27 -0.95
C GLY A 118 -13.66 -1.05 -0.43
N LEU A 119 -12.70 -1.63 -1.15
CA LEU A 119 -11.98 -2.84 -0.70
C LEU A 119 -11.05 -2.53 0.46
N LEU A 120 -10.30 -1.42 0.42
CA LEU A 120 -9.46 -0.95 1.51
C LEU A 120 -10.29 -0.66 2.76
N ASP A 121 -11.42 0.04 2.62
CA ASP A 121 -12.36 0.28 3.72
C ASP A 121 -12.86 -1.04 4.31
N HIS A 122 -13.21 -2.02 3.47
CA HIS A 122 -13.59 -3.34 3.95
C HIS A 122 -12.45 -4.05 4.71
N PHE A 123 -11.23 -4.03 4.17
CA PHE A 123 -10.06 -4.65 4.79
C PHE A 123 -9.64 -3.98 6.09
N SER A 124 -9.96 -2.70 6.29
CA SER A 124 -9.69 -1.98 7.54
C SER A 124 -10.32 -2.65 8.78
N THR A 125 -11.31 -3.53 8.58
CA THR A 125 -11.89 -4.38 9.63
C THR A 125 -10.84 -5.28 10.32
N TRP A 126 -9.80 -5.69 9.60
CA TRP A 126 -8.71 -6.56 10.08
C TRP A 126 -7.38 -5.82 10.19
N ASP A 127 -7.36 -4.52 9.93
CA ASP A 127 -6.16 -3.71 10.06
C ASP A 127 -5.89 -3.36 11.53
N GLY A 128 -4.63 -3.14 11.87
CA GLY A 128 -4.19 -2.88 13.23
C GLY A 128 -2.87 -2.13 13.27
N ASP A 129 -2.40 -1.79 14.48
CA ASP A 129 -1.08 -1.19 14.62
C ASP A 129 -0.01 -2.23 14.25
N VAL A 130 0.82 -1.91 13.26
CA VAL A 130 1.94 -2.76 12.84
C VAL A 130 2.93 -3.02 13.98
N ALA A 131 2.99 -2.15 14.98
CA ALA A 131 3.80 -2.36 16.18
C ALA A 131 3.33 -3.56 17.03
N ASP A 132 2.05 -3.96 16.91
CA ASP A 132 1.49 -5.11 17.61
C ASP A 132 1.68 -6.42 16.83
N PHE A 133 2.21 -6.37 15.59
CA PHE A 133 2.45 -7.55 14.78
C PHE A 133 3.70 -8.31 15.25
N ASP A 134 3.51 -9.53 15.72
CA ASP A 134 4.59 -10.46 16.06
C ASP A 134 4.56 -11.67 15.10
N PRO A 135 5.57 -11.87 14.24
CA PRO A 135 5.62 -13.02 13.34
C PRO A 135 5.70 -14.37 14.07
N THR A 136 6.01 -14.38 15.37
CA THR A 136 6.13 -15.59 16.20
C THR A 136 4.89 -15.87 17.04
N THR A 137 3.96 -14.92 17.14
CA THR A 137 2.72 -15.04 17.91
C THR A 137 1.54 -14.68 17.03
N LEU A 138 0.73 -15.68 16.64
CA LEU A 138 -0.44 -15.43 15.80
C LEU A 138 -1.53 -14.67 16.57
N PRO A 139 -2.15 -13.65 15.96
CA PRO A 139 -3.21 -12.86 16.60
C PRO A 139 -4.49 -13.68 16.77
N ASP A 140 -5.30 -13.35 17.78
CA ASP A 140 -6.59 -14.02 18.05
C ASP A 140 -7.63 -13.77 16.96
N GLU A 141 -7.63 -12.55 16.40
CA GLU A 141 -8.38 -12.20 15.21
C GLU A 141 -7.42 -12.10 14.01
N PRO A 142 -7.88 -12.30 12.77
CA PRO A 142 -7.03 -12.09 11.60
C PRO A 142 -6.48 -10.67 11.58
N PHE A 143 -5.17 -10.55 11.37
CA PHE A 143 -4.46 -9.30 11.15
C PHE A 143 -4.13 -9.20 9.66
N LEU A 144 -4.59 -8.13 9.02
CA LEU A 144 -4.31 -7.80 7.64
C LEU A 144 -4.00 -6.31 7.56
N HIS A 145 -2.71 -5.99 7.42
CA HIS A 145 -2.27 -4.64 7.12
C HIS A 145 -1.90 -4.54 5.65
N ILE A 146 -2.49 -3.57 4.94
CA ILE A 146 -2.14 -3.24 3.56
C ILE A 146 -1.78 -1.76 3.50
N ALA A 147 -0.55 -1.47 3.15
CA ALA A 147 -0.07 -0.10 3.00
C ALA A 147 0.31 0.18 1.55
N ASN A 148 -0.11 1.34 1.06
CA ASN A 148 0.24 1.83 -0.26
C ASN A 148 0.70 3.27 -0.17
N ARG A 149 1.73 3.61 -0.96
CA ARG A 149 2.24 4.98 -1.05
C ARG A 149 2.79 5.24 -2.44
N ALA A 150 2.44 6.41 -2.98
CA ALA A 150 3.13 6.97 -4.13
C ALA A 150 4.11 8.05 -3.66
N VAL A 151 5.36 7.98 -4.11
CA VAL A 151 6.41 8.97 -3.86
C VAL A 151 6.79 9.59 -5.20
N VAL A 152 6.73 10.91 -5.31
CA VAL A 152 7.10 11.65 -6.51
C VAL A 152 8.30 12.54 -6.23
N ARG A 153 8.99 12.93 -7.30
CA ARG A 153 10.12 13.86 -7.19
C ARG A 153 9.67 15.19 -6.61
N GLU A 154 10.49 15.79 -5.76
CA GLU A 154 10.29 17.18 -5.34
C GLU A 154 10.11 18.12 -6.54
N GLY A 155 9.18 19.07 -6.41
CA GLY A 155 8.80 19.98 -7.48
C GLY A 155 7.83 19.39 -8.52
N PHE A 156 7.38 18.14 -8.35
CA PHE A 156 6.30 17.59 -9.15
C PHE A 156 4.99 18.35 -8.86
N GLU A 157 4.31 18.81 -9.90
CA GLU A 157 3.01 19.47 -9.81
C GLU A 157 1.92 18.46 -10.16
N ALA A 158 1.18 18.00 -9.15
CA ALA A 158 0.04 17.13 -9.33
C ALA A 158 -1.24 17.96 -9.53
N GLU A 159 -2.11 17.50 -10.43
CA GLU A 159 -3.43 18.09 -10.64
C GLU A 159 -4.30 17.94 -9.38
N ALA A 160 -5.08 18.98 -9.05
CA ALA A 160 -5.92 18.98 -7.85
C ALA A 160 -6.92 17.83 -7.84
N ASP A 161 -7.56 17.56 -8.99
CA ASP A 161 -8.55 16.47 -9.13
C ASP A 161 -7.93 15.10 -8.86
N TYR A 162 -6.64 14.90 -9.20
CA TYR A 162 -5.92 13.66 -8.89
C TYR A 162 -5.69 13.52 -7.38
N LEU A 163 -5.22 14.59 -6.73
CA LEU A 163 -4.98 14.60 -5.29
C LEU A 163 -6.28 14.44 -4.49
N ASP A 164 -7.38 15.02 -4.95
CA ASP A 164 -8.71 14.82 -4.36
C ASP A 164 -9.18 13.38 -4.53
N ALA A 165 -9.00 12.77 -5.71
CA ALA A 165 -9.32 11.36 -5.93
C ALA A 165 -8.52 10.41 -5.02
N LEU A 166 -7.24 10.70 -4.77
CA LEU A 166 -6.42 9.95 -3.81
C LEU A 166 -6.94 10.11 -2.37
N ALA A 167 -7.28 11.33 -1.97
CA ALA A 167 -7.79 11.61 -0.64
C ALA A 167 -9.15 10.93 -0.40
N GLU A 168 -10.06 11.00 -1.37
CA GLU A 168 -11.41 10.43 -1.29
C GLU A 168 -11.41 8.90 -1.22
N ASN A 169 -10.63 8.24 -2.09
CA ASN A 169 -10.69 6.79 -2.25
C ASN A 169 -9.67 6.04 -1.40
N PHE A 170 -8.53 6.64 -1.07
CA PHE A 170 -7.41 5.95 -0.43
C PHE A 170 -6.95 6.59 0.89
N ASN A 171 -7.58 7.71 1.30
CA ASN A 171 -7.11 8.53 2.42
C ASN A 171 -5.61 8.90 2.29
N ALA A 172 -5.14 9.09 1.05
CA ALA A 172 -3.73 9.22 0.74
C ALA A 172 -3.44 10.49 -0.06
N GLY A 173 -2.19 10.89 -0.07
CA GLY A 173 -1.62 11.88 -0.99
C GLY A 173 -0.36 11.33 -1.67
N LEU A 174 0.47 12.23 -2.18
CA LEU A 174 1.76 11.90 -2.78
C LEU A 174 2.87 12.38 -1.87
N ALA A 175 3.74 11.48 -1.43
CA ALA A 175 4.94 11.89 -0.75
C ALA A 175 5.97 12.48 -1.72
N LEU A 176 6.80 13.37 -1.21
CA LEU A 176 7.87 14.01 -1.97
C LEU A 176 9.23 13.45 -1.53
N ALA A 177 10.12 13.26 -2.52
CA ALA A 177 11.51 12.92 -2.29
C ALA A 177 12.43 13.67 -3.27
N ASP A 178 13.57 14.15 -2.77
CA ASP A 178 14.66 14.61 -3.62
C ASP A 178 15.48 13.41 -4.11
N PHE A 179 15.13 12.88 -5.28
CA PHE A 179 15.87 11.77 -5.88
C PHE A 179 17.28 12.15 -6.36
N ALA A 180 17.66 13.44 -6.36
CA ALA A 180 19.05 13.84 -6.58
C ALA A 180 19.93 13.55 -5.35
N ASP A 181 19.34 13.55 -4.14
CA ASP A 181 19.94 13.00 -2.93
C ASP A 181 19.54 11.53 -2.78
N ALA A 182 20.28 10.65 -3.48
CA ALA A 182 20.00 9.21 -3.46
C ALA A 182 20.03 8.61 -2.04
N ALA A 183 20.87 9.14 -1.14
CA ALA A 183 20.96 8.63 0.23
C ALA A 183 19.73 9.01 1.04
N GLY A 184 19.32 10.28 1.01
CA GLY A 184 18.10 10.74 1.69
C GLY A 184 16.84 10.10 1.10
N ALA A 185 16.78 9.93 -0.22
CA ALA A 185 15.68 9.22 -0.87
C ALA A 185 15.62 7.74 -0.45
N LYS A 186 16.76 7.05 -0.37
CA LYS A 186 16.82 5.64 0.06
C LYS A 186 16.35 5.50 1.50
N GLU A 187 16.82 6.36 2.40
CA GLU A 187 16.39 6.42 3.80
C GLU A 187 14.87 6.60 3.91
N LEU A 188 14.28 7.53 3.14
CA LEU A 188 12.82 7.74 3.11
C LEU A 188 12.03 6.52 2.61
N LEU A 189 12.55 5.78 1.62
CA LEU A 189 11.91 4.57 1.11
C LEU A 189 12.05 3.40 2.10
N ASP A 190 13.21 3.30 2.76
CA ASP A 190 13.54 2.26 3.76
C ASP A 190 12.69 2.42 5.01
N GLU A 191 12.63 3.64 5.58
CA GLU A 191 11.82 3.93 6.77
C GLU A 191 10.34 3.56 6.56
N TRP A 192 9.81 3.80 5.36
CA TRP A 192 8.43 3.46 5.05
C TRP A 192 8.20 1.95 5.06
N VAL A 193 9.08 1.18 4.41
CA VAL A 193 8.91 -0.27 4.34
C VAL A 193 9.22 -0.93 5.68
N ASP A 194 10.23 -0.45 6.42
CA ASP A 194 10.56 -0.94 7.77
C ASP A 194 9.36 -0.76 8.69
N HIS A 195 8.74 0.42 8.71
CA HIS A 195 7.56 0.69 9.52
C HIS A 195 6.36 -0.20 9.12
N HIS A 196 5.95 -0.17 7.85
CA HIS A 196 4.75 -0.89 7.38
C HIS A 196 4.92 -2.41 7.30
N THR A 197 6.12 -2.91 7.59
CA THR A 197 6.40 -4.35 7.68
C THR A 197 6.79 -4.79 9.08
N ALA A 198 6.57 -3.95 10.11
CA ALA A 198 6.93 -4.24 11.50
C ALA A 198 8.42 -4.63 11.66
N GLY A 199 9.30 -4.03 10.86
CA GLY A 199 10.74 -4.29 10.82
C GLY A 199 11.16 -5.59 10.14
N LEU A 200 10.23 -6.32 9.50
CA LEU A 200 10.54 -7.57 8.80
C LEU A 200 11.27 -7.33 7.47
N ILE A 201 11.01 -6.19 6.84
CA ILE A 201 11.69 -5.73 5.63
C ILE A 201 12.34 -4.39 5.96
N PRO A 202 13.60 -4.38 6.42
CA PRO A 202 14.26 -3.17 6.90
C PRO A 202 14.68 -2.21 5.79
N GLU A 203 14.82 -2.71 4.57
CA GLU A 203 15.28 -1.93 3.42
C GLU A 203 14.40 -2.18 2.20
N SER A 204 14.05 -1.10 1.51
CA SER A 204 13.38 -1.15 0.24
C SER A 204 14.31 -1.74 -0.82
N ALA A 205 13.76 -2.58 -1.70
CA ALA A 205 14.49 -3.10 -2.85
C ALA A 205 14.71 -2.04 -3.96
N ILE A 206 14.19 -0.83 -3.76
CA ILE A 206 14.22 0.25 -4.74
C ILE A 206 15.48 1.07 -4.51
N GLU A 207 16.31 1.17 -5.55
CA GLU A 207 17.52 1.97 -5.55
C GLU A 207 17.26 3.32 -6.24
N PRO A 208 17.21 4.44 -5.50
CA PRO A 208 16.91 5.74 -6.09
C PRO A 208 17.98 6.18 -7.08
N THR A 209 17.52 6.68 -8.22
CA THR A 209 18.36 7.34 -9.22
C THR A 209 17.86 8.76 -9.49
N PRO A 210 18.72 9.71 -9.88
CA PRO A 210 18.30 11.10 -10.12
C PRO A 210 17.23 11.28 -11.21
N ASP A 211 17.10 10.31 -12.12
CA ASP A 211 16.10 10.31 -13.18
C ASP A 211 14.75 9.70 -12.75
N LEU A 212 14.66 9.12 -11.55
CA LEU A 212 13.42 8.56 -11.03
C LEU A 212 12.38 9.66 -10.77
N VAL A 213 11.13 9.42 -11.18
CA VAL A 213 10.03 10.40 -11.12
C VAL A 213 8.90 10.00 -10.19
N LEU A 214 8.67 8.70 -10.06
CA LEU A 214 7.58 8.09 -9.30
C LEU A 214 8.06 6.74 -8.75
N VAL A 215 7.84 6.53 -7.45
CA VAL A 215 7.90 5.23 -6.79
C VAL A 215 6.49 4.88 -6.33
N LEU A 216 6.07 3.65 -6.57
CA LEU A 216 4.90 3.07 -5.93
C LEU A 216 5.38 2.01 -4.93
N GLN A 217 5.20 2.26 -3.64
CA GLN A 217 5.50 1.31 -2.57
C GLN A 217 4.21 0.62 -2.13
N ASN A 218 4.26 -0.69 -2.03
CA ASN A 218 3.18 -1.53 -1.52
C ASN A 218 3.75 -2.52 -0.50
N ALA A 219 3.06 -2.68 0.62
CA ALA A 219 3.38 -3.65 1.65
C ALA A 219 2.11 -4.35 2.12
N VAL A 220 2.24 -5.64 2.44
CA VAL A 220 1.16 -6.43 3.06
C VAL A 220 1.74 -7.26 4.20
N LEU A 221 1.13 -7.15 5.38
CA LEU A 221 1.33 -8.05 6.49
C LEU A 221 0.06 -8.85 6.71
N PHE A 222 0.21 -10.15 6.88
CA PHE A 222 -0.91 -11.05 7.12
C PHE A 222 -0.54 -12.05 8.21
N GLY A 223 -1.42 -12.18 9.20
CA GLY A 223 -1.32 -13.18 10.26
C GLY A 223 -2.71 -13.62 10.68
N ALA A 224 -2.97 -14.92 10.71
CA ALA A 224 -4.25 -15.45 11.16
C ALA A 224 -4.08 -16.84 11.77
N GLN A 225 -4.91 -17.15 12.76
CA GLN A 225 -5.03 -18.51 13.27
C GLN A 225 -5.83 -19.38 12.31
N TRP A 226 -5.43 -20.65 12.19
CA TRP A 226 -6.24 -21.66 11.52
C TRP A 226 -7.55 -21.86 12.29
N GLU A 227 -8.68 -21.96 11.59
CA GLU A 227 -9.98 -22.34 12.19
C GLU A 227 -9.89 -23.71 12.89
N SER A 228 -9.15 -24.65 12.27
CA SER A 228 -8.79 -25.95 12.85
C SER A 228 -7.29 -26.02 13.07
N GLN A 229 -6.85 -25.61 14.26
CA GLN A 229 -5.43 -25.53 14.62
C GLN A 229 -4.71 -26.88 14.54
N PHE A 230 -3.44 -26.83 14.19
CA PHE A 230 -2.54 -27.98 14.25
C PHE A 230 -2.14 -28.26 15.70
N GLU A 231 -2.11 -29.54 16.08
CA GLU A 231 -1.61 -29.93 17.39
C GLU A 231 -0.08 -29.94 17.36
N GLN A 232 0.54 -29.06 18.15
CA GLN A 232 2.00 -28.86 18.12
C GLN A 232 2.78 -30.17 18.34
N HIS A 233 2.29 -31.06 19.21
CA HIS A 233 2.93 -32.35 19.49
C HIS A 233 2.84 -33.37 18.35
N LEU A 234 2.03 -33.09 17.32
CA LEU A 234 1.94 -33.87 16.09
C LEU A 234 2.78 -33.27 14.96
N THR A 235 3.58 -32.23 15.23
CA THR A 235 4.57 -31.67 14.29
C THR A 235 5.90 -32.38 14.48
N TYR A 236 6.47 -32.94 13.40
CA TYR A 236 7.75 -33.65 13.46
C TYR A 236 8.49 -33.59 12.12
N GLU A 237 9.80 -33.76 12.20
CA GLU A 237 10.69 -33.80 11.04
C GLU A 237 10.27 -34.89 10.05
N ARG A 238 10.00 -34.48 8.81
CA ARG A 238 9.70 -35.36 7.68
C ARG A 238 10.45 -34.90 6.44
N ASP A 239 10.70 -35.83 5.53
CA ASP A 239 11.33 -35.53 4.24
C ASP A 239 10.37 -34.70 3.37
N PHE A 240 10.88 -33.60 2.82
CA PHE A 240 10.27 -32.81 1.76
C PHE A 240 11.16 -32.91 0.51
N THR A 241 10.56 -33.33 -0.60
CA THR A 241 11.27 -33.46 -1.88
C THR A 241 10.93 -32.27 -2.79
N PRO A 242 11.82 -31.27 -2.91
CA PRO A 242 11.65 -30.15 -3.84
C PRO A 242 11.72 -30.61 -5.31
N VAL A 243 11.41 -29.71 -6.24
CA VAL A 243 11.43 -29.96 -7.69
C VAL A 243 12.83 -30.37 -8.19
N ASP A 244 13.90 -29.86 -7.57
CA ASP A 244 15.30 -30.23 -7.88
C ASP A 244 15.72 -31.63 -7.34
N GLY A 245 14.81 -32.28 -6.61
CA GLY A 245 14.86 -33.69 -6.23
C GLY A 245 15.63 -34.03 -4.96
N ALA A 246 16.49 -33.15 -4.44
CA ALA A 246 17.26 -33.45 -3.24
C ALA A 246 16.38 -33.25 -1.99
N ALA A 247 15.91 -34.35 -1.40
CA ALA A 247 15.08 -34.28 -0.21
C ALA A 247 15.82 -33.68 1.00
N PHE A 248 15.15 -32.82 1.74
CA PHE A 248 15.60 -32.29 3.02
C PHE A 248 14.49 -32.40 4.07
N ARG A 249 14.85 -32.35 5.35
CA ARG A 249 13.87 -32.49 6.44
C ARG A 249 13.27 -31.14 6.81
N VAL A 250 11.96 -31.14 7.05
CA VAL A 250 11.19 -29.99 7.52
C VAL A 250 10.28 -30.38 8.69
N PRO A 251 9.98 -29.45 9.62
CA PRO A 251 8.95 -29.66 10.63
C PRO A 251 7.58 -29.72 9.96
N MET A 252 7.09 -30.93 9.69
CA MET A 252 5.82 -31.13 9.00
C MET A 252 4.67 -31.14 10.01
N MET A 253 3.78 -30.16 9.90
CA MET A 253 2.58 -30.08 10.73
C MET A 253 1.58 -31.17 10.33
N SER A 254 0.80 -31.67 11.30
CA SER A 254 -0.29 -32.61 11.00
C SER A 254 -1.50 -32.35 11.90
N ASN A 255 -2.70 -32.47 11.31
CA ASN A 255 -3.96 -32.33 12.01
C ASN A 255 -4.86 -33.52 11.65
N PRO A 256 -5.01 -34.52 12.55
CA PRO A 256 -5.82 -35.72 12.29
C PRO A 256 -7.32 -35.43 12.25
N HIS A 257 -7.74 -34.24 12.68
CA HIS A 257 -9.13 -33.79 12.75
C HIS A 257 -9.50 -32.83 11.62
N ALA A 258 -8.54 -32.33 10.85
CA ALA A 258 -8.80 -31.60 9.62
C ALA A 258 -9.45 -32.57 8.62
N ALA A 259 -10.77 -32.50 8.48
CA ALA A 259 -11.49 -33.31 7.51
C ALA A 259 -10.96 -32.97 6.11
N ALA A 260 -10.18 -33.87 5.52
CA ALA A 260 -9.78 -33.77 4.14
C ALA A 260 -11.04 -33.90 3.27
N ARG A 261 -11.64 -32.76 2.91
CA ARG A 261 -12.66 -32.69 1.89
C ARG A 261 -11.93 -32.59 0.55
N TYR A 262 -11.67 -33.75 -0.06
CA TYR A 262 -11.32 -33.87 -1.47
C TYR A 262 -12.58 -33.86 -2.33
#